data_AF-A0A420DQ49-F1
#
_entry.id   AF-A0A420DQ49-F1
#
_cell.length_a   1.000
_cell.length_b   1.000
_cell.length_c   1.000
_cell.angle_alpha   90.00
_cell.angle_beta   90.00
_cell.angle_gamma   90.00
#
_symmetry.space_group_name_H-M   'P 1'
#
loop_
_entity.id
_entity.type
_entity.pdbx_description
1 polymer ?
#
loop_
_entity_poly.entity_id
_entity_poly.type
_entity_poly.pdbx_seq_one_letter_code
_entity_poly.pdbx_strand_id
1 'polypeptide(L)'
;MKHLLAPIVALALAHPATAQDFSDGSEAKSWSLYAEVPAKFDATVVDLLCHLTGDCPEDCGAGRRQMGLLRSADNVLILAMKNNQPAFTGAAVDLAPFCNQTVTVDGLLLEDEDLAAKNMYLVQTVTTADGTTQKANTWTQVWAMQNSEAAGEGPWFRRDPRVNAEIAKNGYLGLGLEADAAFIKELFE
;
A
#
# COMPACT_ATOMS: atom_id res chain seq x y z
N MET A 1 13.17 15.55 -69.86
CA MET A 1 12.06 15.45 -68.89
C MET A 1 12.64 14.89 -67.60
N LYS A 2 12.91 15.74 -66.60
CA LYS A 2 13.48 15.34 -65.30
C LYS A 2 12.33 15.43 -64.29
N HIS A 3 11.85 14.27 -63.83
CA HIS A 3 10.81 14.20 -62.81
C HIS A 3 11.42 14.56 -61.45
N LEU A 4 10.97 15.68 -60.87
CA LEU A 4 11.19 16.01 -59.46
C LEU A 4 10.18 15.23 -58.62
N LEU A 5 10.65 14.24 -57.88
CA LEU A 5 9.92 13.62 -56.78
C LEU A 5 10.08 14.48 -55.52
N ALA A 6 8.98 15.05 -55.05
CA ALA A 6 8.91 15.73 -53.76
C ALA A 6 8.68 14.69 -52.65
N PRO A 7 9.37 14.76 -51.49
CA PRO A 7 9.09 13.88 -50.37
C PRO A 7 7.90 14.43 -49.57
N ILE A 8 6.85 13.64 -49.44
CA ILE A 8 5.73 13.89 -48.51
C ILE A 8 6.24 13.51 -47.11
N VAL A 9 6.47 14.52 -46.27
CA VAL A 9 6.71 14.33 -44.84
C VAL A 9 5.37 14.02 -44.18
N ALA A 10 5.19 12.77 -43.74
CA ALA A 10 4.05 12.39 -42.93
C ALA A 10 4.22 13.01 -41.52
N LEU A 11 3.42 14.03 -41.20
CA LEU A 11 3.26 14.50 -39.83
C LEU A 11 2.58 13.38 -39.03
N ALA A 12 3.36 12.70 -38.18
CA ALA A 12 2.80 11.87 -37.14
C ALA A 12 2.01 12.78 -36.18
N LEU A 13 0.70 12.54 -36.08
CA LEU A 13 -0.16 13.13 -35.06
C LEU A 13 0.31 12.64 -33.69
N ALA A 14 1.19 13.41 -33.05
CA ALA A 14 1.45 13.28 -31.62
C ALA A 14 0.13 13.55 -30.91
N HIS A 15 -0.57 12.48 -30.51
CA HIS A 15 -1.68 12.61 -29.59
C HIS A 15 -1.10 13.22 -28.31
N PRO A 16 -1.72 14.27 -27.74
CA PRO A 16 -1.33 14.71 -26.41
C PRO A 16 -1.42 13.50 -25.49
N ALA A 17 -0.38 13.27 -24.70
CA ALA A 17 -0.42 12.29 -23.62
C ALA A 17 -1.51 12.75 -22.65
N THR A 18 -2.76 12.36 -22.90
CA THR A 18 -3.82 12.39 -21.91
C THR A 18 -3.30 11.63 -20.71
N ALA A 19 -3.32 12.26 -19.54
CA ALA A 19 -3.03 11.59 -18.29
C ALA A 19 -3.82 10.26 -18.28
N GLN A 20 -3.12 9.15 -18.08
CA GLN A 20 -3.73 7.84 -18.12
C GLN A 20 -4.79 7.76 -17.02
N ASP A 21 -6.02 7.43 -17.40
CA ASP A 21 -7.09 7.14 -16.44
C ASP A 21 -6.82 5.76 -15.85
N PHE A 22 -6.43 5.72 -14.57
CA PHE A 22 -6.17 4.46 -13.89
C PHE A 22 -7.45 3.79 -13.38
N SER A 23 -8.61 4.44 -13.43
CA SER A 23 -9.88 3.85 -13.01
C SER A 23 -10.42 2.82 -14.01
N ASP A 24 -10.00 2.92 -15.27
CA ASP A 24 -10.41 2.02 -16.33
C ASP A 24 -10.04 0.57 -16.02
N GLY A 25 -11.06 -0.29 -15.94
CA GLY A 25 -10.91 -1.72 -15.71
C GLY A 25 -10.52 -2.12 -14.27
N SER A 26 -10.56 -1.17 -13.32
CA SER A 26 -10.46 -1.46 -11.89
C SER A 26 -11.72 -2.13 -11.37
N GLU A 27 -11.54 -3.18 -10.58
CA GLU A 27 -12.61 -3.88 -9.85
C GLU A 27 -12.56 -3.57 -8.34
N ALA A 28 -11.85 -2.51 -7.95
CA ALA A 28 -11.68 -2.11 -6.56
C ALA A 28 -13.03 -1.79 -5.90
N LYS A 29 -13.24 -2.33 -4.70
CA LYS A 29 -14.43 -2.06 -3.91
C LYS A 29 -14.24 -0.80 -3.09
N SER A 30 -15.16 0.16 -3.24
CA SER A 30 -15.24 1.34 -2.39
C SER A 30 -15.24 0.97 -0.90
N TRP A 31 -14.50 1.74 -0.10
CA TRP A 31 -14.54 1.68 1.37
C TRP A 31 -15.23 2.91 1.97
N SER A 32 -15.82 3.76 1.12
CA SER A 32 -16.48 5.01 1.51
C SER A 32 -15.52 5.98 2.21
N LEU A 33 -14.25 5.96 1.83
CA LEU A 33 -13.28 6.96 2.25
C LEU A 33 -13.47 8.24 1.43
N TYR A 34 -13.18 9.38 2.06
CA TYR A 34 -13.06 10.64 1.34
C TYR A 34 -11.94 10.53 0.30
N ALA A 35 -12.16 11.09 -0.90
CA ALA A 35 -11.17 11.15 -1.98
C ALA A 35 -10.65 9.79 -2.51
N GLU A 36 -11.37 8.68 -2.28
CA GLU A 36 -11.01 7.39 -2.90
C GLU A 36 -11.43 7.32 -4.36
N VAL A 37 -10.49 6.92 -5.22
CA VAL A 37 -10.68 6.68 -6.64
C VAL A 37 -10.23 5.24 -6.95
N PRO A 38 -11.07 4.40 -7.59
CA PRO A 38 -10.62 3.08 -8.02
C PRO A 38 -9.46 3.24 -9.00
N ALA A 39 -8.41 2.45 -8.83
CA ALA A 39 -7.26 2.51 -9.71
C ALA A 39 -6.64 1.13 -9.93
N LYS A 40 -6.25 0.85 -11.17
CA LYS A 40 -5.57 -0.36 -11.60
C LYS A 40 -4.41 0.00 -12.51
N PHE A 41 -3.23 -0.52 -12.20
CA PHE A 41 -2.03 -0.22 -12.97
C PHE A 41 -0.93 -1.26 -12.73
N ASP A 42 -0.01 -1.33 -13.68
CA ASP A 42 1.23 -2.09 -13.53
C ASP A 42 2.25 -1.28 -12.73
N ALA A 43 2.95 -1.94 -11.82
CA ALA A 43 4.01 -1.33 -11.04
C ALA A 43 5.07 -2.36 -10.64
N THR A 44 6.31 -1.90 -10.51
CA THR A 44 7.35 -2.66 -9.81
C THR A 44 7.21 -2.45 -8.32
N VAL A 45 7.12 -3.54 -7.56
CA VAL A 45 7.09 -3.47 -6.09
C VAL A 45 8.49 -3.18 -5.57
N VAL A 46 8.63 -2.19 -4.69
CA VAL A 46 9.93 -1.74 -4.15
C VAL A 46 9.90 -1.61 -2.63
N ASP A 47 11.03 -1.82 -1.97
CA ASP A 47 11.28 -1.25 -0.63
C ASP A 47 11.46 0.27 -0.81
N LEU A 48 10.59 1.06 -0.18
CA LEU A 48 10.65 2.52 -0.29
C LEU A 48 11.97 3.11 0.16
N LEU A 49 12.54 2.60 1.27
CA LEU A 49 13.76 3.19 1.81
C LEU A 49 14.95 2.87 0.91
N CYS A 50 15.03 1.63 0.41
CA CYS A 50 16.01 1.22 -0.60
C CYS A 50 15.91 2.09 -1.85
N HIS A 51 14.71 2.28 -2.40
CA HIS A 51 14.51 3.08 -3.62
C HIS A 51 14.89 4.56 -3.42
N LEU A 52 14.53 5.15 -2.28
CA LEU A 52 14.76 6.58 -2.02
C LEU A 52 16.19 6.90 -1.58
N THR A 53 16.87 5.97 -0.90
CA THR A 53 18.14 6.26 -0.19
C THR A 53 19.29 5.33 -0.54
N GLY A 54 19.02 4.19 -1.17
CA GLY A 54 19.99 3.12 -1.39
C GLY A 54 20.23 2.20 -0.18
N ASP A 55 19.55 2.40 0.96
CA ASP A 55 19.56 1.45 2.07
C ASP A 55 18.72 0.22 1.73
N CYS A 56 19.36 -0.75 1.09
CA CYS A 56 18.73 -1.94 0.54
C CYS A 56 19.05 -3.19 1.37
N PRO A 57 18.22 -3.54 2.36
CA PRO A 57 18.36 -4.81 3.06
C PRO A 57 18.08 -5.99 2.12
N GLU A 58 18.60 -7.16 2.47
CA GLU A 58 18.23 -8.41 1.80
C GLU A 58 16.71 -8.64 1.84
N ASP A 59 16.19 -9.30 0.81
CA ASP A 59 14.76 -9.64 0.67
C ASP A 59 13.81 -8.46 0.88
N CYS A 60 14.25 -7.23 0.56
CA CYS A 60 13.48 -6.00 0.76
C CYS A 60 12.96 -5.85 2.20
N GLY A 61 13.72 -6.37 3.17
CA GLY A 61 13.36 -6.38 4.57
C GLY A 61 12.30 -7.40 4.98
N ALA A 62 11.93 -8.34 4.10
CA ALA A 62 11.03 -9.48 4.36
C ALA A 62 9.69 -9.06 5.00
N GLY A 63 9.05 -8.01 4.47
CA GLY A 63 7.78 -7.50 4.97
C GLY A 63 7.86 -6.63 6.22
N ARG A 64 9.08 -6.34 6.72
CA ARG A 64 9.32 -5.40 7.83
C ARG A 64 9.57 -3.96 7.37
N ARG A 65 9.79 -3.76 6.07
CA ARG A 65 9.97 -2.45 5.44
C ARG A 65 8.65 -1.99 4.82
N GLN A 66 8.46 -0.68 4.76
CA GLN A 66 7.32 -0.13 4.03
C GLN A 66 7.54 -0.36 2.54
N MET A 67 6.59 -1.06 1.92
CA MET A 67 6.62 -1.32 0.48
C MET A 67 5.99 -0.15 -0.28
N GLY A 68 6.47 0.06 -1.50
CA GLY A 68 5.96 1.02 -2.47
C GLY A 68 5.76 0.37 -3.83
N LEU A 69 5.13 1.13 -4.72
CA LEU A 69 4.82 0.71 -6.09
C LEU A 69 5.39 1.78 -7.02
N LEU A 70 6.40 1.43 -7.80
CA LEU A 70 6.91 2.29 -8.86
C LEU A 70 6.07 2.03 -10.11
N ARG A 71 5.14 2.94 -10.41
CA ARG A 71 4.16 2.76 -11.48
C ARG A 71 4.82 2.76 -12.85
N SER A 72 4.53 1.75 -13.66
CA SER A 72 5.20 1.52 -14.94
C SER A 72 4.91 2.60 -15.99
N ALA A 73 3.74 3.25 -15.90
CA ALA A 73 3.30 4.25 -16.88
C ALA A 73 4.12 5.55 -16.84
N ASP A 74 4.56 5.97 -15.66
CA ASP A 74 5.10 7.32 -15.42
C ASP A 74 6.25 7.36 -14.41
N ASN A 75 6.68 6.22 -13.87
CA ASN A 75 7.69 6.11 -12.81
C ASN A 75 7.34 6.90 -11.54
N VAL A 76 6.05 7.17 -11.30
CA VAL A 76 5.63 7.79 -10.05
C VAL A 76 5.70 6.74 -8.94
N LEU A 77 6.32 7.11 -7.82
CA LEU A 77 6.39 6.29 -6.63
C LEU A 77 5.09 6.44 -5.83
N ILE A 78 4.39 5.33 -5.65
CA ILE A 78 3.13 5.24 -4.94
C ILE A 78 3.34 4.51 -3.60
N LEU A 79 2.88 5.14 -2.52
CA LEU A 79 2.93 4.62 -1.16
C LEU A 79 1.78 3.64 -0.91
N ALA A 80 2.10 2.36 -0.74
CA ALA A 80 1.11 1.31 -0.46
C ALA A 80 0.76 1.25 1.04
N MET A 81 -0.25 2.01 1.47
CA MET A 81 -0.51 2.26 2.89
C MET A 81 -1.34 1.19 3.58
N LYS A 82 -2.27 0.57 2.86
CA LYS A 82 -3.28 -0.32 3.44
C LYS A 82 -3.56 -1.49 2.53
N ASN A 83 -3.87 -2.63 3.15
CA ASN A 83 -4.34 -3.82 2.46
C ASN A 83 -5.86 -3.99 2.58
N ASN A 84 -6.39 -5.07 2.03
CA ASN A 84 -7.81 -5.40 1.98
C ASN A 84 -8.41 -5.89 3.32
N GLN A 85 -7.73 -5.65 4.44
CA GLN A 85 -8.27 -6.01 5.75
C GLN A 85 -8.86 -4.79 6.48
N PRO A 86 -9.88 -4.97 7.33
CA PRO A 86 -10.54 -3.86 8.02
C PRO A 86 -9.67 -3.17 9.08
N ALA A 87 -8.78 -3.90 9.74
CA ALA A 87 -8.06 -3.44 10.93
C ALA A 87 -6.89 -2.48 10.65
N PHE A 88 -6.96 -1.69 9.58
CA PHE A 88 -5.92 -0.75 9.13
C PHE A 88 -4.50 -1.35 9.10
N THR A 89 -4.41 -2.64 8.75
CA THR A 89 -3.12 -3.29 8.53
C THR A 89 -2.50 -2.81 7.22
N GLY A 90 -1.18 -2.61 7.24
CA GLY A 90 -0.44 -2.16 6.06
C GLY A 90 -0.33 -3.22 4.97
N ALA A 91 0.00 -2.80 3.75
CA ALA A 91 0.20 -3.68 2.59
C ALA A 91 1.61 -4.30 2.49
N ALA A 92 2.51 -3.98 3.42
CA ALA A 92 3.91 -4.40 3.34
C ALA A 92 4.07 -5.92 3.26
N VAL A 93 3.35 -6.66 4.11
CA VAL A 93 3.39 -8.14 4.13
C VAL A 93 2.82 -8.74 2.84
N ASP A 94 1.76 -8.15 2.30
CA ASP A 94 1.11 -8.62 1.08
C ASP A 94 1.95 -8.37 -0.18
N LEU A 95 2.76 -7.30 -0.17
CA LEU A 95 3.58 -6.90 -1.31
C LEU A 95 5.01 -7.45 -1.25
N ALA A 96 5.56 -7.72 -0.06
CA ALA A 96 6.94 -8.20 0.10
C ALA A 96 7.31 -9.40 -0.79
N PRO A 97 6.44 -10.43 -0.99
CA PRO A 97 6.76 -11.56 -1.88
C PRO A 97 7.00 -11.18 -3.34
N PHE A 98 6.59 -9.98 -3.74
CA PHE A 98 6.72 -9.46 -5.09
C PHE A 98 7.83 -8.43 -5.23
N CYS A 99 8.67 -8.23 -4.21
CA CYS A 99 9.69 -7.19 -4.30
C CYS A 99 10.59 -7.38 -5.53
N ASN A 100 10.86 -6.26 -6.22
CA ASN A 100 11.57 -6.17 -7.50
C ASN A 100 10.88 -6.88 -8.67
N GLN A 101 9.62 -7.29 -8.51
CA GLN A 101 8.80 -7.85 -9.58
C GLN A 101 7.78 -6.81 -10.04
N THR A 102 7.48 -6.84 -11.33
CA THR A 102 6.37 -6.08 -11.90
C THR A 102 5.08 -6.88 -11.76
N VAL A 103 4.07 -6.25 -11.19
CA VAL A 103 2.73 -6.80 -10.95
C VAL A 103 1.68 -5.80 -11.39
N THR A 104 0.48 -6.28 -11.70
CA THR A 104 -0.70 -5.42 -11.79
C THR A 104 -1.33 -5.33 -10.42
N VAL A 105 -1.54 -4.13 -9.90
CA VAL A 105 -2.29 -3.92 -8.66
C VAL A 105 -3.67 -3.35 -8.97
N ASP A 106 -4.66 -3.68 -8.13
CA ASP A 106 -6.00 -3.11 -8.19
C ASP A 106 -6.47 -2.74 -6.76
N GLY A 107 -7.08 -1.57 -6.62
CA GLY A 107 -7.27 -0.93 -5.33
C GLY A 107 -7.76 0.50 -5.40
N LEU A 108 -7.59 1.24 -4.31
CA LEU A 108 -8.07 2.61 -4.18
C LEU A 108 -6.88 3.57 -4.10
N LEU A 109 -6.78 4.51 -5.04
CA LEU A 109 -5.89 5.64 -4.97
C LEU A 109 -6.60 6.77 -4.20
N LEU A 110 -5.91 7.39 -3.25
CA LEU A 110 -6.41 8.57 -2.56
C LEU A 110 -5.91 9.81 -3.29
N GLU A 111 -6.85 10.62 -3.77
CA GLU A 111 -6.61 11.89 -4.45
C GLU A 111 -7.29 13.02 -3.68
N ASP A 112 -6.58 13.56 -2.69
CA ASP A 112 -7.07 14.60 -1.79
C ASP A 112 -6.30 15.91 -2.05
N GLU A 113 -7.01 16.92 -2.56
CA GLU A 113 -6.41 18.23 -2.86
C GLU A 113 -6.07 19.02 -1.60
N ASP A 114 -6.84 18.86 -0.52
CA ASP A 114 -6.65 19.58 0.74
C ASP A 114 -5.40 19.10 1.47
N LEU A 115 -5.11 17.80 1.39
CA LEU A 115 -3.91 17.16 1.95
C LEU A 115 -2.74 17.09 0.96
N ALA A 116 -2.95 17.49 -0.29
CA ALA A 116 -2.03 17.24 -1.41
C ALA A 116 -1.61 15.75 -1.51
N ALA A 117 -2.47 14.83 -1.08
CA ALA A 117 -2.24 13.39 -1.17
C ALA A 117 -2.63 12.90 -2.56
N LYS A 118 -1.65 12.49 -3.36
CA LYS A 118 -1.87 12.01 -4.75
C LYS A 118 -1.27 10.63 -5.03
N ASN A 119 -0.45 10.14 -4.11
CA ASN A 119 0.36 8.94 -4.28
C ASN A 119 0.16 7.96 -3.13
N MET A 120 -1.02 7.94 -2.50
CA MET A 120 -1.37 7.04 -1.40
C MET A 120 -2.35 5.98 -1.91
N TYR A 121 -2.00 4.71 -1.76
CA TYR A 121 -2.74 3.63 -2.40
C TYR A 121 -3.09 2.51 -1.42
N LEU A 122 -4.31 2.01 -1.56
CA LEU A 122 -4.89 0.97 -0.72
C LEU A 122 -5.10 -0.28 -1.58
N VAL A 123 -4.16 -1.21 -1.49
CA VAL A 123 -4.10 -2.40 -2.33
C VAL A 123 -5.22 -3.37 -1.95
N GLN A 124 -5.99 -3.83 -2.94
CA GLN A 124 -7.00 -4.88 -2.73
C GLN A 124 -6.59 -6.21 -3.34
N THR A 125 -6.02 -6.19 -4.54
CA THR A 125 -5.48 -7.37 -5.22
C THR A 125 -4.14 -7.08 -5.88
N VAL A 126 -3.40 -8.16 -6.10
CA VAL A 126 -2.14 -8.19 -6.84
C VAL A 126 -2.23 -9.33 -7.85
N THR A 127 -1.92 -9.03 -9.10
CA THR A 127 -1.89 -9.99 -10.21
C THR A 127 -0.46 -10.09 -10.74
N THR A 128 0.09 -11.30 -10.75
CA THR A 128 1.42 -11.59 -11.28
C THR A 128 1.42 -11.75 -12.80
N ALA A 129 2.61 -11.75 -13.41
CA ALA A 129 2.77 -11.83 -14.86
C ALA A 129 2.19 -13.10 -15.51
N ASP A 130 2.01 -14.18 -14.74
CA ASP A 130 1.34 -15.42 -15.16
C ASP A 130 -0.21 -15.32 -15.13
N GLY A 131 -0.76 -14.17 -14.71
CA GLY A 131 -2.20 -13.92 -14.57
C GLY A 131 -2.78 -14.37 -13.23
N THR A 132 -1.97 -14.92 -12.32
CA THR A 132 -2.43 -15.34 -10.99
C THR A 132 -2.78 -14.11 -10.15
N THR A 133 -4.03 -14.03 -9.70
CA THR A 133 -4.52 -12.91 -8.89
C THR A 133 -4.73 -13.35 -7.45
N GLN A 134 -4.19 -12.58 -6.50
CA GLN A 134 -4.38 -12.79 -5.07
C GLN A 134 -4.88 -11.53 -4.37
N LYS A 135 -5.55 -11.72 -3.24
CA LYS A 135 -6.01 -10.62 -2.39
C LYS A 135 -4.89 -10.18 -1.47
N ALA A 136 -4.77 -8.87 -1.26
CA ALA A 136 -3.89 -8.31 -0.25
C ALA A 136 -4.58 -8.41 1.12
N ASN A 137 -4.60 -9.59 1.73
CA ASN A 137 -5.30 -9.82 3.01
C ASN A 137 -4.60 -10.84 3.92
N THR A 138 -3.29 -10.99 3.77
CA THR A 138 -2.50 -12.03 4.42
C THR A 138 -1.93 -11.59 5.78
N TRP A 139 -1.92 -10.29 6.08
CA TRP A 139 -1.24 -9.74 7.26
C TRP A 139 -1.64 -10.44 8.57
N THR A 140 -2.94 -10.62 8.86
CA THR A 140 -3.36 -11.26 10.12
C THR A 140 -2.97 -12.74 10.21
N GLN A 141 -2.86 -13.42 9.05
CA GLN A 141 -2.42 -14.82 9.00
C GLN A 141 -0.93 -14.90 9.32
N VAL A 142 -0.13 -14.01 8.72
CA VAL A 142 1.30 -13.90 8.99
C VAL A 142 1.55 -13.50 10.44
N TRP A 143 0.80 -12.54 10.97
CA TRP A 143 0.85 -12.18 12.39
C TRP A 143 0.58 -13.38 13.29
N ALA A 144 -0.46 -14.17 13.00
CA ALA A 144 -0.80 -15.33 13.82
C ALA A 144 0.29 -16.42 13.77
N MET A 145 0.94 -16.62 12.62
CA MET A 145 2.08 -17.54 12.50
C MET A 145 3.30 -17.05 13.30
N GLN A 146 3.54 -15.75 13.32
CA GLN A 146 4.67 -15.15 14.04
C GLN A 146 4.45 -15.01 15.55
N ASN A 147 3.19 -15.06 16.01
CA ASN A 147 2.80 -14.86 17.40
C ASN A 147 1.90 -16.03 17.85
N SER A 148 2.36 -17.26 17.63
CA SER A 148 1.60 -18.48 17.92
C SER A 148 1.18 -18.61 19.40
N GLU A 149 1.97 -18.04 20.29
CA GLU A 149 1.78 -17.96 21.73
C GLU A 149 0.70 -16.94 22.13
N ALA A 150 0.34 -16.01 21.23
CA ALA A 150 -0.72 -15.03 21.40
C ALA A 150 -2.08 -15.48 20.82
N ALA A 151 -2.26 -16.80 20.66
CA ALA A 151 -3.51 -17.39 20.19
C ALA A 151 -4.70 -17.05 21.12
N GLY A 152 -5.89 -16.98 20.55
CA GLY A 152 -7.13 -16.75 21.30
C GLY A 152 -8.22 -16.04 20.51
N GLU A 153 -9.36 -15.83 21.17
CA GLU A 153 -10.56 -15.22 20.59
C GLU A 153 -10.52 -13.69 20.63
N GLY A 154 -11.19 -13.06 19.64
CA GLY A 154 -11.34 -11.61 19.54
C GLY A 154 -10.21 -10.91 18.76
N PRO A 155 -10.15 -9.57 18.80
CA PRO A 155 -9.21 -8.79 17.98
C PRO A 155 -7.75 -9.10 18.29
N TRP A 156 -6.95 -9.35 17.26
CA TRP A 156 -5.55 -9.75 17.37
C TRP A 156 -4.70 -8.76 18.19
N PHE A 157 -4.94 -7.46 18.01
CA PHE A 157 -4.14 -6.40 18.64
C PHE A 157 -4.26 -6.38 20.17
N ARG A 158 -5.33 -6.95 20.74
CA ARG A 158 -5.46 -7.11 22.19
C ARG A 158 -4.55 -8.18 22.77
N ARG A 159 -3.99 -9.04 21.92
CA ARG A 159 -3.08 -10.13 22.28
C ARG A 159 -1.68 -9.91 21.71
N ASP A 160 -1.47 -8.87 20.90
CA ASP A 160 -0.17 -8.59 20.31
C ASP A 160 0.85 -8.26 21.41
N PRO A 161 1.98 -9.00 21.48
CA PRO A 161 2.96 -8.82 22.55
C PRO A 161 3.62 -7.44 22.52
N ARG A 162 3.73 -6.79 21.36
CA ARG A 162 4.29 -5.44 21.22
C ARG A 162 3.31 -4.41 21.75
N VAL A 163 2.03 -4.53 21.43
CA VAL A 163 0.97 -3.66 21.96
C VAL A 163 0.91 -3.79 23.48
N ASN A 164 0.89 -5.02 23.99
CA ASN A 164 0.86 -5.27 25.43
C ASN A 164 2.12 -4.75 26.15
N ALA A 165 3.29 -4.84 25.52
CA ALA A 165 4.52 -4.27 26.05
C ALA A 165 4.46 -2.74 26.13
N GLU A 166 3.94 -2.06 25.10
CA GLU A 166 3.78 -0.59 25.12
C GLU A 166 2.75 -0.13 26.16
N ILE A 167 1.64 -0.85 26.32
CA ILE A 167 0.66 -0.57 27.38
C ILE A 167 1.27 -0.77 28.76
N ALA A 168 2.01 -1.87 28.98
CA ALA A 168 2.67 -2.11 30.26
C ALA A 168 3.70 -1.02 30.62
N LYS A 169 4.33 -0.43 29.60
CA LYS A 169 5.34 0.62 29.76
C LYS A 169 4.72 2.01 29.95
N ASN A 170 3.71 2.38 29.16
CA ASN A 170 3.22 3.76 29.06
C ASN A 170 1.76 3.95 29.47
N GLY A 171 1.06 2.89 29.88
CA GLY A 171 -0.39 2.90 30.09
C GLY A 171 -1.18 2.84 28.78
N TYR A 172 -2.49 2.61 28.92
CA TYR A 172 -3.49 2.62 27.87
C TYR A 172 -3.58 3.96 27.13
N LEU A 173 -3.41 5.08 27.84
CA LEU A 173 -3.44 6.41 27.24
C LEU A 173 -2.11 6.80 26.58
N GLY A 174 -1.03 6.07 26.87
CA GLY A 174 0.33 6.45 26.46
C GLY A 174 0.90 7.68 27.19
N LEU A 175 0.23 8.13 28.26
CA LEU A 175 0.62 9.29 29.07
C LEU A 175 1.30 8.91 30.39
N GLY A 176 1.55 7.61 30.61
CA GLY A 176 2.13 7.06 31.83
C GLY A 176 1.09 6.43 32.77
N LEU A 177 1.57 5.52 33.63
CA LEU A 177 0.72 4.72 34.51
C LEU A 177 -0.06 5.54 35.55
N GLU A 178 0.49 6.68 36.00
CA GLU A 178 -0.19 7.58 36.93
C GLU A 178 -1.40 8.28 36.30
N ALA A 179 -1.27 8.72 35.05
CA ALA A 179 -2.35 9.35 34.30
C ALA A 179 -3.49 8.36 34.03
N ASP A 180 -3.14 7.12 33.68
CA ASP A 180 -4.08 6.02 33.53
C ASP A 180 -4.85 5.73 34.83
N ALA A 181 -4.15 5.66 35.98
CA ALA A 181 -4.79 5.40 37.27
C ALA A 181 -5.78 6.53 37.65
N ALA A 182 -5.40 7.79 37.40
CA ALA A 182 -6.29 8.92 37.62
C ALA A 182 -7.52 8.87 36.70
N PHE A 183 -7.32 8.57 35.41
CA PHE A 183 -8.37 8.43 34.42
C PHE A 183 -9.37 7.31 34.76
N ILE A 184 -8.86 6.14 35.16
CA ILE A 184 -9.71 5.00 35.53
C ILE A 184 -10.58 5.35 36.73
N LYS A 185 -9.99 5.96 37.76
CA LYS A 185 -10.71 6.39 38.96
C LYS A 185 -11.78 7.45 38.66
N GLU A 186 -11.53 8.36 37.73
CA GLU A 186 -12.49 9.42 37.41
C GLU A 186 -13.70 8.91 36.62
N LEU A 187 -13.48 7.99 35.69
CA LEU A 187 -14.51 7.62 34.71
C LEU A 187 -15.18 6.26 34.96
N PHE A 188 -14.59 5.40 35.79
CA PHE A 188 -15.04 4.01 35.93
C PHE A 188 -15.20 3.52 37.39
N GLU A 189 -14.82 4.32 38.39
CA GLU A 189 -14.98 4.03 39.83
C GLU A 189 -15.82 5.11 40.53
#